data_AF-A0A9D5VH40-F1
#
_entry.id   AF-A0A9D5VH40-F1
#
_cell.length_a   1.000
_cell.length_b   1.000
_cell.length_c   1.000
_cell.angle_alpha   90.00
_cell.angle_beta   90.00
_cell.angle_gamma   90.00
#
_symmetry.space_group_name_H-M   'P 1'
#
loop_
_entity.id
_entity.type
_entity.pdbx_description
1 polymer ?
#
loop_
_entity_poly.entity_id
_entity_poly.type
_entity_poly.pdbx_seq_one_letter_code
_entity_poly.pdbx_strand_id
1 'polypeptide(L)'
;MVDMTPDEELFSLPKFGHRLVQEHQEGRQEGRQEGEAITLLRILRRRFPNLPAWVESKVHAANLDTLDAWIDRAIDARSLNDVFGDEVPDGTT
;
A
#
# COMPACT_ATOMS: atom_id res chain seq x y z
N MET A 1 46.84 8.64 -16.47
CA MET A 1 46.27 8.27 -15.16
C MET A 1 45.07 9.18 -15.00
N VAL A 2 43.86 8.69 -15.34
CA VAL A 2 42.65 9.52 -15.24
C VAL A 2 42.38 9.63 -13.74
N ASP A 3 42.42 10.84 -13.21
CA ASP A 3 42.15 11.14 -11.82
C ASP A 3 40.65 10.88 -11.59
N MET A 4 40.33 9.72 -11.03
CA MET A 4 38.97 9.28 -10.76
C MET A 4 38.48 10.08 -9.55
N THR A 5 37.39 10.81 -9.72
CA THR A 5 36.93 11.73 -8.67
C THR A 5 36.40 10.94 -7.46
N PRO A 6 36.48 11.48 -6.24
CA PRO A 6 36.05 10.76 -5.03
C PRO A 6 34.58 10.30 -5.05
N ASP A 7 33.73 10.96 -5.85
CA ASP A 7 32.34 10.55 -6.08
C ASP A 7 32.21 9.30 -6.95
N GLU A 8 33.07 9.09 -7.95
CA GLU A 8 33.07 7.89 -8.79
C GLU A 8 33.52 6.62 -8.02
N GLU A 9 34.42 6.77 -7.05
CA GLU A 9 34.78 5.71 -6.09
C GLU A 9 33.57 5.30 -5.23
N LEU A 10 32.76 6.28 -4.81
CA LEU A 10 31.61 6.05 -3.93
C LEU A 10 30.53 5.22 -4.62
N PHE A 11 30.14 5.57 -5.85
CA PHE A 11 29.11 4.83 -6.59
C PHE A 11 29.56 3.42 -7.01
N SER A 12 30.87 3.17 -7.06
CA SER A 12 31.45 1.90 -7.49
C SER A 12 31.62 0.88 -6.36
N LEU A 13 31.41 1.23 -5.07
CA LEU A 13 31.54 0.23 -4.01
C LEU A 13 30.34 -0.74 -4.02
N PRO A 14 30.58 -2.05 -3.84
CA PRO A 14 29.52 -3.08 -3.84
C PRO A 14 28.34 -2.79 -2.89
N LYS A 15 28.57 -2.01 -1.83
CA LYS A 15 27.56 -1.62 -0.84
C LYS A 15 26.56 -0.58 -1.36
N PHE A 16 26.95 0.30 -2.29
CA PHE A 16 26.05 1.33 -2.84
C PHE A 16 25.08 0.75 -3.86
N GLY A 17 25.52 -0.17 -4.72
CA GLY A 17 24.63 -0.89 -5.63
C GLY A 17 23.50 -1.62 -4.88
N HIS A 18 23.81 -2.27 -3.76
CA HIS A 18 22.81 -2.93 -2.93
C HIS A 18 21.81 -1.96 -2.28
N ARG A 19 22.28 -0.82 -1.76
CA ARG A 19 21.39 0.19 -1.12
C ARG A 19 20.42 0.79 -2.13
N LEU A 20 20.89 1.22 -3.30
CA LEU A 20 20.04 1.80 -4.34
C LEU A 20 18.98 0.80 -4.81
N VAL A 21 19.36 -0.47 -4.95
CA VAL A 21 18.41 -1.54 -5.32
C VAL A 21 17.35 -1.77 -4.23
N GLN A 22 17.70 -1.67 -2.95
CA GLN A 22 16.75 -1.77 -1.84
C GLN A 22 15.80 -0.56 -1.81
N GLU A 23 16.32 0.67 -1.89
CA GLU A 23 15.50 1.89 -1.90
C GLU A 23 14.51 1.89 -3.09
N HIS A 24 14.95 1.47 -4.27
CA HIS A 24 14.06 1.32 -5.43
C HIS A 24 13.01 0.21 -5.26
N GLN A 25 13.27 -0.83 -4.48
CA GLN A 25 12.29 -1.88 -4.20
C GLN A 25 11.25 -1.39 -3.19
N GLU A 26 11.69 -0.73 -2.13
CA GLU A 26 10.83 -0.13 -1.10
C GLU A 26 9.87 0.88 -1.71
N GLY A 27 10.37 1.85 -2.49
CA GLY A 27 9.50 2.84 -3.14
C GLY A 27 8.50 2.23 -4.14
N ARG A 28 8.85 1.12 -4.81
CA ARG A 28 7.89 0.39 -5.68
C ARG A 28 6.83 -0.35 -4.86
N GLN A 29 7.19 -0.87 -3.69
CA GLN A 29 6.24 -1.57 -2.82
C GLN A 29 5.26 -0.59 -2.17
N GLU A 30 5.76 0.54 -1.66
CA GLU A 30 4.93 1.62 -1.11
C GLU A 30 3.96 2.17 -2.15
N GLY A 31 4.44 2.47 -3.37
CA GLY A 31 3.57 2.96 -4.44
C GLY A 31 2.50 1.95 -4.89
N ARG A 32 2.78 0.65 -4.79
CA ARG A 32 1.77 -0.39 -5.05
C ARG A 32 0.72 -0.44 -3.95
N GLN A 33 1.14 -0.43 -2.69
CA GLN A 33 0.23 -0.43 -1.54
C GLN A 33 -0.69 0.79 -1.56
N GLU A 34 -0.16 1.98 -1.83
CA GLU A 34 -0.97 3.19 -1.97
C GLU A 34 -1.96 3.09 -3.14
N GLY A 35 -1.51 2.58 -4.29
CA GLY A 35 -2.36 2.36 -5.46
C GLY A 35 -3.52 1.40 -5.22
N GLU A 36 -3.28 0.29 -4.52
CA GLU A 36 -4.31 -0.66 -4.13
C GLU A 36 -5.27 -0.08 -3.09
N ALA A 37 -4.76 0.63 -2.08
CA ALA A 37 -5.58 1.33 -1.10
C ALA A 37 -6.55 2.33 -1.76
N ILE A 38 -6.06 3.16 -2.68
CA ILE A 38 -6.88 4.09 -3.46
C ILE A 38 -7.92 3.34 -4.30
N THR A 39 -7.53 2.23 -4.91
CA THR A 39 -8.43 1.40 -5.74
C THR A 39 -9.57 0.83 -4.90
N LEU A 40 -9.25 0.23 -3.76
CA LEU A 40 -10.23 -0.32 -2.83
C LEU A 40 -11.20 0.77 -2.35
N LEU A 41 -10.69 1.93 -1.91
CA LEU A 41 -11.54 3.04 -1.46
C LEU A 41 -12.49 3.53 -2.57
N ARG A 42 -12.05 3.54 -3.83
CA ARG A 42 -12.93 3.90 -4.96
C ARG A 42 -14.05 2.88 -5.17
N ILE A 43 -13.77 1.59 -5.00
CA ILE A 43 -14.79 0.52 -5.08
C ILE A 43 -15.77 0.68 -3.91
N LEU A 44 -15.26 0.81 -2.68
CA LEU A 44 -16.08 0.91 -1.48
C LEU A 44 -17.00 2.14 -1.51
N ARG A 45 -16.50 3.32 -1.91
CA ARG A 45 -17.35 4.53 -2.05
C ARG A 45 -18.46 4.38 -3.09
N ARG A 46 -18.28 3.54 -4.12
CA ARG A 46 -19.34 3.26 -5.11
C ARG A 46 -20.39 2.29 -4.60
N ARG A 47 -20.00 1.31 -3.78
CA ARG A 47 -20.90 0.25 -3.30
C ARG A 47 -21.59 0.63 -1.99
N PHE A 48 -20.92 1.40 -1.15
CA PHE A 48 -21.37 1.82 0.16
C PHE A 48 -21.45 3.36 0.21
N PRO A 49 -22.63 3.96 -0.05
CA PRO A 49 -22.77 5.42 -0.16
C PRO A 49 -22.47 6.19 1.13
N ASN A 50 -22.58 5.54 2.30
CA ASN A 50 -22.22 6.11 3.60
C ASN A 50 -20.97 5.41 4.15
N LEU A 51 -19.83 5.61 3.50
CA LEU A 51 -18.58 4.99 3.93
C LEU A 51 -18.07 5.65 5.22
N PRO A 52 -17.91 4.91 6.33
CA PRO A 52 -17.41 5.48 7.59
C PRO A 52 -15.96 5.96 7.47
N ALA A 53 -15.62 7.01 8.23
CA ALA A 53 -14.26 7.59 8.21
C ALA A 53 -13.16 6.59 8.64
N TRP A 54 -13.47 5.65 9.55
CA TRP A 54 -12.50 4.65 10.00
C TRP A 54 -12.03 3.72 8.87
N VAL A 55 -12.82 3.58 7.80
CA VAL A 55 -12.47 2.74 6.65
C VAL A 55 -11.22 3.25 5.96
N GLU A 56 -11.08 4.57 5.80
CA GLU A 56 -9.91 5.16 5.16
C GLU A 56 -8.64 4.82 5.94
N SER A 57 -8.65 5.03 7.25
CA SER A 57 -7.53 4.68 8.13
C SER A 57 -7.20 3.18 8.09
N LYS A 58 -8.22 2.31 8.09
CA LYS A 58 -8.02 0.86 8.04
C LYS A 58 -7.42 0.41 6.71
N VAL A 59 -7.87 0.97 5.60
CA VAL A 59 -7.39 0.65 4.26
C VAL A 59 -5.94 1.14 4.07
N HIS A 60 -5.61 2.36 4.48
CA HIS A 60 -4.23 2.86 4.37
C HIS A 60 -3.23 2.12 5.27
N ALA A 61 -3.68 1.55 6.38
CA ALA A 61 -2.83 0.75 7.28
C ALA A 61 -2.64 -0.71 6.81
N ALA A 62 -3.44 -1.19 5.86
CA ALA A 62 -3.37 -2.57 5.39
C ALA A 62 -2.18 -2.79 4.46
N ASN A 63 -1.57 -3.97 4.54
CA ASN A 63 -0.51 -4.39 3.62
C ASN A 63 -1.10 -4.84 2.27
N LEU A 64 -0.23 -5.03 1.28
CA LEU A 64 -0.61 -5.37 -0.10
C LEU A 64 -1.49 -6.63 -0.18
N ASP A 65 -1.08 -7.73 0.43
CA ASP A 65 -1.85 -9.00 0.37
C ASP A 65 -3.26 -8.87 0.97
N THR A 66 -3.39 -8.04 2.01
CA THR A 66 -4.69 -7.75 2.63
C THR A 66 -5.55 -6.88 1.73
N LEU A 67 -4.96 -5.87 1.09
CA LEU A 67 -5.64 -4.99 0.15
C LEU A 67 -6.16 -5.75 -1.05
N ASP A 68 -5.34 -6.60 -1.67
CA ASP A 68 -5.73 -7.44 -2.81
C ASP A 68 -6.92 -8.34 -2.47
N ALA A 69 -6.85 -9.04 -1.31
CA ALA A 69 -7.95 -9.86 -0.84
C ALA A 69 -9.24 -9.06 -0.57
N TRP A 70 -9.12 -7.83 -0.04
CA TRP A 70 -10.26 -6.95 0.17
C TRP A 70 -10.82 -6.40 -1.15
N ILE A 71 -9.99 -6.14 -2.17
CA ILE A 71 -10.42 -5.73 -3.51
C ILE A 71 -11.30 -6.81 -4.14
N ASP A 72 -10.85 -8.07 -4.11
CA ASP A 72 -11.62 -9.20 -4.64
C ASP A 72 -12.98 -9.33 -3.97
N ARG A 73 -13.01 -9.32 -2.63
CA ARG A 73 -14.27 -9.38 -1.86
C ARG A 73 -15.15 -8.16 -2.07
N ALA A 74 -14.56 -6.98 -2.25
CA ALA A 74 -15.31 -5.75 -2.40
C ALA A 74 -16.18 -5.73 -3.66
N ILE A 75 -15.95 -6.58 -4.66
CA ILE A 75 -16.75 -6.61 -5.89
C ILE A 75 -18.19 -7.06 -5.62
N ASP A 76 -18.40 -8.05 -4.75
CA ASP A 76 -19.70 -8.70 -4.52
C ASP A 76 -20.17 -8.70 -3.05
N ALA A 77 -19.32 -8.31 -2.09
CA ALA A 77 -19.64 -8.18 -0.67
C ALA A 77 -20.95 -7.42 -0.39
N ARG A 78 -21.78 -7.87 0.56
CA ARG A 78 -23.05 -7.19 0.90
C ARG A 78 -22.88 -6.15 2.00
N SER A 79 -21.76 -6.20 2.72
CA SER A 79 -21.45 -5.33 3.84
C SER A 79 -19.94 -5.07 3.94
N LEU A 80 -19.54 -4.08 4.74
CA LEU A 80 -18.12 -3.86 5.06
C LEU A 80 -17.51 -5.04 5.83
N ASN A 81 -18.33 -5.75 6.63
CA ASN A 81 -17.92 -6.95 7.34
C ASN A 81 -17.50 -8.06 6.37
N ASP A 82 -18.24 -8.23 5.26
CA ASP A 82 -17.89 -9.21 4.22
C ASP A 82 -16.59 -8.85 3.49
N VAL A 83 -16.28 -7.56 3.36
CA VAL A 83 -15.01 -7.09 2.77
C VAL A 83 -13.86 -7.40 3.72
N PHE A 84 -13.95 -6.90 4.94
CA PHE A 84 -12.83 -6.93 5.87
C PHE A 84 -12.63 -8.30 6.53
N GLY A 85 -13.68 -9.11 6.60
CA GLY A 85 -13.66 -10.43 7.23
C GLY A 85 -13.60 -10.38 8.76
N ASP A 86 -13.88 -9.23 9.35
CA ASP A 86 -13.90 -9.00 10.79
C ASP A 86 -15.08 -8.12 11.21
N GLU A 87 -15.43 -8.18 12.50
CA GLU A 87 -16.51 -7.40 13.09
C GLU A 87 -16.16 -5.91 13.07
N VAL A 88 -16.89 -5.16 12.26
CA VAL A 88 -16.73 -3.71 12.11
C VAL A 88 -17.12 -3.02 13.43
N PRO A 89 -16.31 -2.10 13.98
CA PRO A 89 -16.72 -1.34 15.15
C PRO A 89 -17.90 -0.43 14.80
N ASP A 90 -19.07 -0.73 15.38
CA ASP A 90 -20.23 0.15 15.37
C ASP A 90 -19.85 1.44 16.12
N GLY A 91 -19.65 2.55 15.41
CA GLY A 91 -18.99 3.80 15.88
C GLY A 91 -19.53 4.45 17.17
N THR A 92 -19.33 3.79 18.31
CA THR A 92 -19.89 4.14 19.63
C THR A 92 -18.81 4.16 20.72
N THR A 93 -17.55 4.44 20.36
CA THR A 93 -16.49 4.73 21.34
C THR A 93 -15.72 5.96 20.93
#